data_AF-A0A147F5R7-F1
#
_entry.id   AF-A0A147F5R7-F1
#
_cell.length_a   1.000
_cell.length_b   1.000
_cell.length_c   1.000
_cell.angle_alpha   90.00
_cell.angle_beta   90.00
_cell.angle_gamma   90.00
#
_symmetry.space_group_name_H-M   'P 1'
#
loop_
_entity.id
_entity.type
_entity.pdbx_description
1 polymer ?
#
loop_
_entity_poly.entity_id
_entity_poly.type
_entity_poly.pdbx_seq_one_letter_code
_entity_poly.pdbx_strand_id
1 'polypeptide(L)'
;MVCGMKRAVVPAGVLVLLLALAGCVSVETSESRIEVTPGASGTFSDGDTTVVVEPLTAETPTSIPNASTPEASFLVKIREVLPDDTSIPNATDAQLLAAAQEACEQMAAGTDSTEVSVIDGEQADGLGVYRDSARIGAVAKQTICAP
;
A
#
# COMPACT_ATOMS: atom_id res chain seq x y z
N MET A 1 41.34 -36.51 7.35
CA MET A 1 42.71 -36.60 6.80
C MET A 1 42.58 -36.70 5.28
N VAL A 2 43.25 -35.76 4.58
CA VAL A 2 43.62 -35.69 3.14
C VAL A 2 42.51 -35.67 2.07
N CYS A 3 42.37 -34.51 1.42
CA CYS A 3 42.69 -34.25 0.00
C CYS A 3 42.50 -32.74 -0.22
N GLY A 4 43.35 -31.95 -0.85
CA GLY A 4 44.50 -32.20 -1.72
C GLY A 4 44.66 -30.93 -2.58
N MET A 5 45.91 -30.49 -2.78
CA MET A 5 46.40 -29.33 -3.54
C MET A 5 45.57 -28.90 -4.78
N LYS A 6 45.59 -27.63 -5.21
CA LYS A 6 46.73 -27.00 -5.91
C LYS A 6 46.59 -25.47 -6.02
N ARG A 7 47.65 -24.77 -5.59
CA ARG A 7 47.95 -23.40 -6.03
C ARG A 7 48.56 -23.50 -7.43
N ALA A 8 48.08 -22.69 -8.37
CA ALA A 8 48.76 -22.42 -9.62
C ALA A 8 48.73 -20.91 -9.85
N VAL A 9 49.91 -20.29 -9.70
CA VAL A 9 50.26 -18.96 -10.21
C VAL A 9 50.91 -19.19 -11.58
N VAL A 10 50.65 -18.33 -12.58
CA VAL A 10 51.56 -17.98 -13.71
C VAL A 10 50.88 -16.90 -14.62
N PRO A 11 51.65 -16.05 -15.33
CA PRO A 11 51.38 -14.62 -15.52
C PRO A 11 51.04 -14.16 -16.97
N ALA A 12 50.74 -12.86 -17.07
CA ALA A 12 50.90 -11.89 -18.18
C ALA A 12 50.80 -12.35 -19.65
N GLY A 13 49.85 -11.75 -20.38
CA GLY A 13 49.82 -11.71 -21.84
C GLY A 13 48.75 -10.75 -22.36
N VAL A 14 49.18 -9.63 -22.94
CA VAL A 14 48.35 -8.62 -23.63
C VAL A 14 47.78 -9.21 -24.93
N LEU A 15 46.47 -9.07 -25.18
CA LEU A 15 45.95 -8.98 -26.55
C LEU A 15 44.63 -8.20 -26.59
N VAL A 16 44.66 -7.09 -27.34
CA VAL A 16 43.53 -6.25 -27.70
C VAL A 16 42.63 -7.02 -28.66
N LEU A 17 41.34 -7.16 -28.36
CA LEU A 17 40.32 -7.44 -29.38
C LEU A 17 39.10 -6.54 -29.14
N LEU A 18 38.94 -5.58 -30.05
CA LEU A 18 37.70 -4.85 -30.28
C LEU A 18 36.60 -5.85 -30.68
N LEU A 19 35.64 -6.06 -29.80
CA LEU A 19 34.28 -6.44 -30.22
C LEU A 19 33.33 -5.34 -29.76
N ALA A 20 32.76 -4.67 -30.76
CA ALA A 20 31.54 -3.90 -30.63
C ALA A 20 30.44 -4.82 -30.13
N LEU A 21 30.27 -4.90 -28.81
CA LEU A 21 28.99 -5.34 -28.26
C LEU A 21 28.05 -4.16 -28.40
N ALA A 22 26.97 -4.41 -29.14
CA ALA A 22 25.74 -3.66 -29.05
C ALA A 22 25.38 -3.53 -27.56
N GLY A 23 25.79 -2.42 -26.97
CA GLY A 23 25.24 -1.96 -25.71
C GLY A 23 23.81 -1.55 -26.02
N CYS A 24 22.89 -2.52 -25.91
CA CYS A 24 21.59 -2.22 -25.33
C CYS A 24 21.91 -1.42 -24.08
N VAL A 25 21.78 -0.10 -24.17
CA VAL A 25 21.59 0.70 -22.98
C VAL A 25 20.28 0.19 -22.42
N SER A 26 20.37 -0.76 -21.49
CA SER A 26 19.34 -0.92 -20.48
C SER A 26 19.29 0.43 -19.82
N VAL A 27 18.34 1.26 -20.27
CA VAL A 27 17.80 2.30 -19.44
C VAL A 27 17.20 1.51 -18.29
N GLU A 28 17.97 1.37 -17.21
CA GLU A 28 17.36 1.16 -15.92
C GLU A 28 16.59 2.45 -15.69
N THR A 29 15.33 2.44 -16.10
CA THR A 29 14.32 3.31 -15.49
C THR A 29 14.34 2.89 -14.03
N SER A 30 15.22 3.53 -13.26
CA SER A 30 15.10 3.59 -11.83
C SER A 30 13.82 4.38 -11.61
N GLU A 31 12.69 3.67 -11.65
CA GLU A 31 11.45 4.17 -11.12
C GLU A 31 11.74 4.43 -9.66
N SER A 32 12.02 5.70 -9.38
CA SER A 32 12.07 6.29 -8.06
C SER A 32 10.69 6.07 -7.44
N ARG A 33 10.49 4.87 -6.88
CA ARG A 33 9.26 4.44 -6.24
C ARG A 33 9.36 4.94 -4.81
N ILE A 34 8.57 5.96 -4.52
CA ILE A 34 8.33 6.39 -3.15
C ILE A 34 7.59 5.26 -2.45
N GLU A 35 8.30 4.46 -1.66
CA GLU A 35 7.69 3.48 -0.75
C GLU A 35 7.14 4.23 0.46
N VAL A 36 5.85 4.58 0.39
CA VAL A 36 5.11 5.08 1.54
C VAL A 36 4.72 3.88 2.40
N THR A 37 5.14 3.86 3.65
CA THR A 37 4.73 2.82 4.62
C THR A 37 3.22 2.92 4.84
N PRO A 38 2.46 1.80 4.89
CA PRO A 38 1.03 1.82 5.22
C PRO A 38 0.77 2.64 6.50
N GLY A 39 -0.20 3.56 6.46
CA GLY A 39 -0.51 4.48 7.56
C GLY A 39 0.39 5.72 7.71
N ALA A 40 1.39 5.93 6.84
CA ALA A 40 2.27 7.09 6.97
C ALA A 40 1.65 8.38 6.39
N SER A 41 1.60 9.43 7.22
CA SER A 41 1.25 10.79 6.80
C SER A 41 2.51 11.66 6.69
N GLY A 42 2.55 12.58 5.72
CA GLY A 42 3.71 13.43 5.48
C GLY A 42 3.95 13.77 4.01
N THR A 43 4.99 14.56 3.76
CA THR A 43 5.48 14.86 2.41
C THR A 43 6.66 13.97 2.10
N PHE A 44 6.50 13.10 1.10
CA PHE A 44 7.56 12.23 0.60
C PHE A 44 8.08 12.82 -0.70
N SER A 45 9.39 12.97 -0.80
CA SER A 45 10.05 13.55 -1.97
C SER A 45 11.05 12.57 -2.53
N ASP A 46 10.99 12.34 -3.84
CA ASP A 46 11.99 11.55 -4.55
C ASP A 46 12.29 12.18 -5.91
N GLY A 47 13.51 12.68 -6.06
CA GLY A 47 13.91 13.52 -7.19
C GLY A 47 13.08 14.81 -7.29
N ASP A 48 12.42 15.00 -8.43
CA ASP A 48 11.54 16.15 -8.71
C ASP A 48 10.08 15.91 -8.29
N THR A 49 9.77 14.70 -7.80
CA THR A 49 8.39 14.29 -7.48
C THR A 49 8.13 14.39 -5.98
N THR A 50 7.16 15.23 -5.62
CA THR A 50 6.64 15.34 -4.24
C THR A 50 5.25 14.75 -4.15
N VAL A 51 5.05 13.80 -3.24
CA VAL A 51 3.74 13.25 -2.87
C VAL A 51 3.43 13.72 -1.45
N VAL A 52 2.35 14.48 -1.31
CA VAL A 52 1.83 14.92 -0.01
C VAL A 52 0.70 13.97 0.37
N VAL A 53 0.92 13.19 1.43
CA VAL A 53 -0.10 12.35 2.06
C VAL A 53 -0.62 13.13 3.27
N GLU A 54 -1.78 13.77 3.10
CA GLU A 54 -2.40 14.55 4.16
C GLU A 54 -2.98 13.61 5.25
N PRO A 55 -2.82 13.95 6.54
CA PRO A 55 -3.51 13.27 7.62
C PRO A 55 -5.02 13.26 7.38
N LEU A 56 -5.72 12.22 7.83
CA LEU A 56 -7.18 12.14 7.77
C LEU A 56 -7.81 13.23 8.66
N THR A 57 -8.08 14.41 8.09
CA THR A 57 -8.84 15.49 8.74
C THR A 57 -10.31 15.46 8.34
N ALA A 58 -11.19 15.65 9.32
CA ALA A 58 -12.65 15.64 9.18
C ALA A 58 -13.17 16.77 8.28
N GLU A 59 -13.96 16.45 7.26
CA GLU A 59 -14.81 17.40 6.55
C GLU A 59 -16.25 16.88 6.39
N THR A 60 -17.22 17.80 6.30
CA THR A 60 -18.64 17.48 6.14
C THR A 60 -18.93 16.90 4.75
N PRO A 61 -19.59 15.73 4.62
CA PRO A 61 -19.86 15.14 3.32
C PRO A 61 -20.85 15.96 2.48
N THR A 62 -20.52 16.20 1.21
CA THR A 62 -21.28 17.14 0.36
C THR A 62 -22.36 16.46 -0.48
N SER A 63 -22.43 15.12 -0.60
CA SER A 63 -23.50 14.42 -1.35
C SER A 63 -23.64 12.93 -1.00
N ILE A 64 -24.85 12.36 -1.14
CA ILE A 64 -25.10 10.91 -1.06
C ILE A 64 -24.89 10.30 -2.46
N PRO A 65 -23.96 9.36 -2.66
CA PRO A 65 -23.68 8.78 -3.97
C PRO A 65 -24.80 7.85 -4.45
N ASN A 66 -25.12 7.87 -5.75
CA ASN A 66 -26.03 6.90 -6.39
C ASN A 66 -25.38 5.51 -6.38
N ALA A 67 -26.02 4.50 -5.75
CA ALA A 67 -25.52 3.14 -5.53
C ALA A 67 -25.36 2.26 -6.79
N SER A 68 -25.00 2.84 -7.94
CA SER A 68 -24.79 2.12 -9.21
C SER A 68 -23.34 1.67 -9.41
N THR A 69 -22.43 2.04 -8.51
CA THR A 69 -21.02 1.62 -8.54
C THR A 69 -20.62 0.90 -7.25
N PRO A 70 -19.55 0.07 -7.28
CA PRO A 70 -18.96 -0.51 -6.09
C PRO A 70 -18.64 0.50 -4.99
N GLU A 71 -18.09 1.66 -5.35
CA GLU A 71 -17.72 2.77 -4.47
C GLU A 71 -18.95 3.34 -3.77
N ALA A 72 -20.02 3.60 -4.52
CA ALA A 72 -21.26 4.12 -3.95
C ALA A 72 -21.93 3.11 -3.02
N SER A 73 -21.86 1.82 -3.37
CA SER A 73 -22.37 0.73 -2.52
C SER A 73 -21.56 0.60 -1.23
N PHE A 74 -20.24 0.76 -1.31
CA PHE A 74 -19.35 0.81 -0.16
C PHE A 74 -19.73 1.99 0.75
N LEU A 75 -19.84 3.21 0.20
CA LEU A 75 -20.14 4.43 0.97
C LEU A 75 -21.50 4.38 1.68
N VAL A 76 -22.52 3.82 1.04
CA VAL A 76 -23.83 3.62 1.69
C VAL A 76 -23.68 2.64 2.87
N LYS A 77 -23.07 1.48 2.64
CA LYS A 77 -22.97 0.43 3.67
C LYS A 77 -22.05 0.83 4.83
N ILE A 78 -20.91 1.46 4.54
CA ILE A 78 -19.93 1.78 5.59
C ILE A 78 -20.49 2.81 6.57
N ARG A 79 -21.31 3.75 6.09
CA ARG A 79 -22.01 4.73 6.93
C ARG A 79 -23.14 4.13 7.77
N GLU A 80 -23.69 2.98 7.38
CA GLU A 80 -24.67 2.26 8.19
C GLU A 80 -24.02 1.48 9.35
N VAL A 81 -22.77 1.04 9.18
CA VAL A 81 -22.10 0.15 10.14
C VAL A 81 -21.06 0.84 11.03
N LEU A 82 -20.52 1.99 10.61
CA LEU A 82 -19.68 2.81 11.47
C LEU A 82 -20.56 3.58 12.47
N PRO A 83 -20.38 3.37 13.78
CA PRO A 83 -21.11 4.12 14.79
C PRO A 83 -20.59 5.56 14.85
N ASP A 84 -21.40 6.46 15.43
CA ASP A 84 -21.01 7.87 15.65
C ASP A 84 -19.77 8.00 16.56
N ASP A 85 -19.54 7.02 17.45
CA ASP A 85 -18.37 6.90 18.32
C ASP A 85 -17.33 5.95 17.68
N THR A 86 -16.72 6.41 16.59
CA THR A 86 -15.67 5.71 15.83
C THR A 86 -14.32 6.44 15.99
N SER A 87 -13.22 5.74 15.73
CA SER A 87 -11.86 6.30 15.66
C SER A 87 -11.67 7.33 14.53
N ILE A 88 -12.61 7.40 13.58
CA ILE A 88 -12.62 8.33 12.44
C ILE A 88 -13.91 9.18 12.38
N PRO A 89 -14.21 9.97 13.42
CA PRO A 89 -15.45 10.74 13.45
C PRO A 89 -15.45 11.75 12.30
N ASN A 90 -16.47 11.68 11.43
CA ASN A 90 -16.64 12.52 10.24
C ASN A 90 -15.63 12.25 9.10
N ALA A 91 -15.22 11.00 8.88
CA ALA A 91 -14.46 10.64 7.68
C ALA A 91 -15.20 11.07 6.40
N THR A 92 -14.47 11.71 5.47
CA THR A 92 -15.02 12.07 4.17
C THR A 92 -15.18 10.83 3.29
N ASP A 93 -15.98 10.95 2.22
CA ASP A 93 -16.13 9.85 1.26
C ASP A 93 -14.81 9.45 0.61
N ALA A 94 -13.96 10.42 0.29
CA ALA A 94 -12.64 10.16 -0.28
C ALA A 94 -11.75 9.38 0.69
N GLN A 95 -11.79 9.72 1.99
CA GLN A 95 -11.03 9.04 3.03
C GLN A 95 -11.52 7.61 3.24
N LEU A 96 -12.85 7.40 3.28
CA LEU A 96 -13.44 6.07 3.41
C LEU A 96 -13.09 5.19 2.20
N LEU A 97 -13.10 5.74 0.99
CA LEU A 97 -12.72 5.00 -0.21
C LEU A 97 -11.23 4.67 -0.25
N ALA A 98 -10.36 5.60 0.17
CA ALA A 98 -8.92 5.33 0.28
C ALA A 98 -8.64 4.19 1.29
N ALA A 99 -9.27 4.24 2.47
CA ALA A 99 -9.16 3.19 3.47
C ALA A 99 -9.72 1.84 2.97
N ALA A 100 -10.79 1.85 2.18
CA ALA A 100 -11.33 0.65 1.54
C ALA A 100 -10.33 0.04 0.55
N GLN A 101 -9.69 0.89 -0.28
CA GLN A 101 -8.69 0.47 -1.24
C GLN A 101 -7.47 -0.14 -0.53
N GLU A 102 -6.98 0.51 0.53
CA GLU A 102 -5.90 -0.01 1.35
C GLU A 102 -6.27 -1.35 2.00
N ALA A 103 -7.49 -1.48 2.53
CA ALA A 103 -7.97 -2.75 3.07
C ALA A 103 -7.98 -3.86 2.00
N CYS A 104 -8.38 -3.54 0.76
CA CYS A 104 -8.30 -4.49 -0.35
C CYS A 104 -6.86 -4.89 -0.68
N GLU A 105 -5.90 -3.97 -0.62
CA GLU A 105 -4.47 -4.27 -0.82
C GLU A 105 -3.92 -5.19 0.27
N GLN A 106 -4.23 -4.91 1.54
CA GLN A 106 -3.84 -5.78 2.66
C GLN A 106 -4.46 -7.17 2.54
N MET A 107 -5.74 -7.26 2.16
CA MET A 107 -6.40 -8.55 1.93
C MET A 107 -5.83 -9.31 0.74
N ALA A 108 -5.47 -8.62 -0.35
CA ALA A 108 -4.78 -9.22 -1.48
C ALA A 108 -3.38 -9.75 -1.09
N ALA A 109 -2.74 -9.14 -0.09
CA ALA A 109 -1.51 -9.62 0.53
C ALA A 109 -1.70 -10.76 1.54
N GLY A 110 -2.95 -11.16 1.82
CA GLY A 110 -3.30 -12.31 2.66
C GLY A 110 -3.77 -11.97 4.08
N THR A 111 -3.90 -10.70 4.44
CA THR A 111 -4.49 -10.28 5.72
C THR A 111 -5.98 -10.61 5.75
N ASP A 112 -6.49 -11.12 6.88
CA ASP A 112 -7.93 -11.33 7.01
C ASP A 112 -8.67 -9.98 7.06
N SER A 113 -9.88 -9.92 6.47
CA SER A 113 -10.73 -8.72 6.49
C SER A 113 -11.02 -8.17 7.89
N THR A 114 -10.92 -8.98 8.93
CA THR A 114 -11.12 -8.60 10.33
C THR A 114 -9.85 -8.17 11.05
N GLU A 115 -8.69 -8.34 10.40
CA GLU A 115 -7.36 -8.03 10.95
C GLU A 115 -6.68 -6.87 10.21
N VAL A 116 -7.30 -6.32 9.16
CA VAL A 116 -6.78 -5.12 8.48
C VAL A 116 -6.70 -3.94 9.44
N SER A 117 -5.73 -3.07 9.20
CA SER A 117 -5.51 -1.84 9.96
C SER A 117 -5.27 -0.71 8.97
N VAL A 118 -6.27 0.17 8.80
CA VAL A 118 -6.28 1.23 7.77
C VAL A 118 -6.57 2.61 8.37
N ILE A 119 -6.74 2.68 9.69
CA ILE A 119 -6.97 3.91 10.43
C ILE A 119 -5.73 4.17 11.29
N ASP A 120 -5.05 5.28 11.03
CA ASP A 120 -3.88 5.66 11.82
C ASP A 120 -4.27 5.95 13.27
N GLY A 121 -3.45 5.47 14.20
CA GLY A 121 -3.67 5.61 15.65
C GLY A 121 -4.81 4.75 16.23
N GLU A 122 -5.57 4.00 15.43
CA GLU A 122 -6.58 3.07 15.94
C GLU A 122 -5.93 2.03 16.86
N GLN A 123 -6.50 1.87 18.05
CA GLN A 123 -6.03 0.87 19.01
C GLN A 123 -6.78 -0.43 18.82
N ALA A 124 -6.05 -1.54 18.73
CA ALA A 124 -6.64 -2.86 18.80
C ALA A 124 -7.34 -3.07 20.16
N ASP A 125 -8.46 -3.77 20.16
CA ASP A 125 -9.16 -4.13 21.38
C ASP A 125 -8.43 -5.23 22.17
N GLY A 126 -9.02 -5.69 23.28
CA GLY A 126 -8.45 -6.75 24.12
C GLY A 126 -8.27 -8.10 23.42
N LEU A 127 -8.76 -8.26 22.18
CA LEU A 127 -8.61 -9.44 21.34
C LEU A 127 -7.63 -9.21 20.17
N GLY A 128 -7.03 -8.02 20.06
CA GLY A 128 -6.12 -7.68 18.96
C GLY A 128 -6.82 -7.19 17.70
N VAL A 129 -8.11 -6.85 17.76
CA VAL A 129 -8.91 -6.42 16.59
C VAL A 129 -9.02 -4.90 16.52
N TYR A 130 -8.71 -4.35 15.35
CA TYR A 130 -8.97 -2.94 15.00
C TYR A 130 -10.43 -2.83 14.55
N ARG A 131 -11.35 -2.50 15.46
CA ARG A 131 -12.80 -2.68 15.25
C ARG A 131 -13.36 -1.88 14.08
N ASP A 132 -12.89 -0.65 13.88
CA ASP A 132 -13.37 0.21 12.80
C ASP A 132 -12.68 -0.13 11.49
N SER A 133 -11.37 -0.39 11.50
CA SER A 133 -10.67 -0.94 10.33
C SER A 133 -11.28 -2.27 9.86
N ALA A 134 -11.64 -3.17 10.77
CA ALA A 134 -12.29 -4.44 10.46
C ALA A 134 -13.67 -4.26 9.80
N ARG A 135 -14.43 -3.22 10.20
CA ARG A 135 -15.70 -2.87 9.53
C ARG A 135 -15.45 -2.36 8.12
N ILE A 136 -14.46 -1.48 7.94
CA ILE A 136 -14.05 -1.00 6.61
C ILE A 136 -13.65 -2.19 5.73
N GLY A 137 -12.76 -3.06 6.21
CA GLY A 137 -12.31 -4.25 5.49
C GLY A 137 -13.44 -5.21 5.13
N ALA A 138 -14.35 -5.48 6.08
CA ALA A 138 -15.49 -6.36 5.84
C ALA A 138 -16.46 -5.80 4.78
N VAL A 139 -16.73 -4.49 4.77
CA VAL A 139 -17.59 -3.86 3.76
C VAL A 139 -16.86 -3.77 2.42
N ALA A 140 -15.57 -3.40 2.42
CA ALA A 140 -14.75 -3.32 1.22
C ALA A 140 -14.71 -4.67 0.48
N LYS A 141 -14.46 -5.76 1.21
CA LYS A 141 -14.48 -7.14 0.67
C LYS A 141 -15.79 -7.51 -0.03
N GLN A 142 -16.92 -6.99 0.47
CA GLN A 142 -18.25 -7.27 -0.09
C GLN A 142 -18.62 -6.41 -1.29
N THR A 143 -17.89 -5.33 -1.55
CA THR A 143 -18.34 -4.28 -2.46
C THR A 143 -17.30 -3.94 -3.53
N ILE A 144 -16.11 -3.52 -3.10
CA ILE A 144 -15.12 -2.89 -3.98
C ILE A 144 -13.87 -3.74 -4.22
N CYS A 145 -13.52 -4.66 -3.31
CA CYS A 145 -12.38 -5.54 -3.57
C CYS A 145 -12.70 -6.46 -4.76
N ALA A 146 -11.72 -6.60 -5.67
CA ALA A 146 -11.86 -7.48 -6.82
C ALA A 146 -12.15 -8.93 -6.35
N PRO A 147 -13.03 -9.67 -7.05
CA PRO A 147 -13.32 -11.07 -6.74
C PRO A 147 -12.14 -12.00 -7.03
#